data_AF-V2Z481-F1
#
_entry.id   AF-V2Z481-F1
#
_cell.length_a   1.000
_cell.length_b   1.000
_cell.length_c   1.000
_cell.angle_alpha   90.00
_cell.angle_beta   90.00
_cell.angle_gamma   90.00
#
_symmetry.space_group_name_H-M   'P 1'
#
loop_
_entity.id
_entity.type
_entity.pdbx_description
1 polymer ?
#
loop_
_entity_poly.entity_id
_entity_poly.type
_entity_poly.pdbx_seq_one_letter_code
_entity_poly.pdbx_strand_id
1 'polypeptide(L)' 'MKKLVIKKGKYMKRDKIACNCENVTYGQIIDAVNSGAKTFEEVSEITGCSTGCGGCREFIEVFVRDLVMFPEDNM' A
#
# COMPACT_ATOMS: atom_id res chain seq x y z
N MET A 1 13.95 11.88 13.37
CA MET A 1 13.05 11.19 12.43
C MET A 1 12.73 9.82 13.01
N LYS A 2 11.57 9.69 13.68
CA LYS A 2 11.22 8.43 14.37
C LYS A 2 10.69 7.46 13.32
N LYS A 3 11.44 6.37 13.13
CA LYS A 3 11.10 5.20 12.31
C LYS A 3 9.65 4.79 12.65
N LEU A 4 8.73 4.96 11.70
CA LEU A 4 7.29 4.71 11.88
C LEU A 4 6.97 3.22 12.14
N VAL A 5 7.99 2.36 12.12
CA VAL A 5 7.90 0.92 12.29
C VAL A 5 9.05 0.43 13.18
N ILE A 6 8.98 0.73 14.49
CA ILE A 6 9.69 -0.07 15.51
C ILE A 6 8.77 -0.30 16.71
N LYS A 7 7.88 -1.28 16.59
CA LYS A 7 7.54 -2.16 17.72
C LYS A 7 7.64 -3.58 17.19
N LYS A 8 8.58 -4.36 17.72
CA LYS A 8 8.82 -5.77 17.44
C LYS A 8 7.48 -6.52 17.24
N GLY A 9 7.30 -7.13 16.07
CA GLY A 9 6.22 -8.09 15.76
C GLY A 9 4.88 -7.49 15.29
N LYS A 10 4.80 -6.92 14.08
CA LYS A 10 3.53 -6.47 13.49
C LYS A 10 3.49 -6.67 11.97
N TYR A 11 2.93 -7.79 11.53
CA TYR A 11 2.36 -7.96 10.20
C TYR A 11 1.38 -6.81 9.88
N MET A 12 1.38 -6.34 8.62
CA MET A 12 0.44 -5.32 8.14
C MET A 12 -1.00 -5.84 8.21
N LYS A 13 -1.93 -5.03 8.75
CA LYS A 13 -3.36 -5.36 8.76
C LYS A 13 -3.93 -5.26 7.35
N ARG A 14 -3.97 -6.40 6.65
CA ARG A 14 -4.38 -6.51 5.25
C ARG A 14 -5.84 -6.09 5.00
N ASP A 15 -6.72 -6.23 5.98
CA ASP A 15 -8.16 -5.94 5.93
C ASP A 15 -8.50 -4.44 6.00
N LYS A 16 -7.53 -3.58 6.34
CA LYS A 16 -7.76 -2.14 6.44
C LYS A 16 -8.00 -1.52 5.07
N ILE A 17 -8.95 -0.60 4.96
CA ILE A 17 -9.21 0.17 3.73
C ILE A 17 -8.12 1.25 3.53
N ALA A 18 -7.51 1.25 2.35
CA ALA A 18 -6.56 2.25 1.86
C ALA A 18 -7.25 3.29 0.95
N CYS A 19 -8.23 2.88 0.15
CA CYS A 19 -9.04 3.76 -0.70
C CYS A 19 -10.53 3.53 -0.42
N ASN A 20 -11.21 4.52 0.14
CA ASN A 20 -12.64 4.40 0.48
C ASN A 20 -13.56 4.45 -0.75
N CYS A 21 -13.19 5.16 -1.82
CA CYS A 21 -14.02 5.26 -3.03
C CYS A 21 -14.13 3.90 -3.74
N GLU A 22 -12.98 3.24 -3.93
CA GLU A 22 -12.87 2.00 -4.70
C GLU A 22 -12.82 0.75 -3.80
N ASN A 23 -13.02 0.91 -2.48
CA ASN A 23 -12.93 -0.17 -1.49
C ASN A 23 -11.62 -0.99 -1.55
N VAL A 24 -10.51 -0.34 -1.88
CA VAL A 24 -9.19 -1.00 -1.97
C VAL A 24 -8.59 -1.15 -0.58
N THR A 25 -8.19 -2.36 -0.23
CA THR A 25 -7.57 -2.73 1.04
C THR A 25 -6.04 -2.65 0.99
N TYR A 26 -5.40 -2.63 2.16
CA TYR A 26 -3.94 -2.72 2.28
C TYR A 26 -3.43 -4.03 1.67
N GLY A 27 -4.16 -5.13 1.86
CA GLY A 27 -3.84 -6.44 1.31
C GLY A 27 -3.76 -6.43 -0.22
N GLN A 28 -4.72 -5.77 -0.89
CA GLN A 28 -4.71 -5.66 -2.35
C GLN A 28 -3.52 -4.86 -2.88
N ILE A 29 -3.10 -3.80 -2.17
CA ILE A 29 -1.88 -3.04 -2.53
C ILE A 29 -0.63 -3.90 -2.33
N ILE A 30 -0.55 -4.63 -1.21
CA ILE A 30 0.54 -5.58 -0.94
C ILE A 30 0.62 -6.66 -2.02
N ASP A 31 -0.52 -7.22 -2.43
CA ASP A 31 -0.59 -8.24 -3.48
C ASP A 31 -0.16 -7.70 -4.84
N ALA A 32 -0.54 -6.46 -5.19
CA ALA A 32 -0.08 -5.80 -6.40
C ALA A 32 1.46 -5.63 -6.41
N VAL A 33 2.03 -5.19 -5.28
CA VAL A 33 3.49 -5.04 -5.13
C VAL A 33 4.20 -6.40 -5.19
N ASN A 34 3.67 -7.41 -4.50
CA ASN A 34 4.20 -8.79 -4.55
C ASN A 34 4.09 -9.41 -5.95
N SER A 35 3.13 -8.96 -6.76
CA SER A 35 2.96 -9.36 -8.16
C SER A 35 3.89 -8.60 -9.12
N GLY A 36 4.70 -7.67 -8.61
CA GLY A 36 5.76 -6.99 -9.36
C GLY A 36 5.56 -5.49 -9.57
N ALA A 37 4.46 -4.90 -9.10
CA ALA A 37 4.28 -3.45 -9.15
C ALA A 37 5.30 -2.75 -8.23
N LYS A 38 5.96 -1.70 -8.72
CA LYS A 38 7.00 -0.95 -8.01
C LYS A 38 6.67 0.53 -7.87
N THR A 39 5.65 1.02 -8.57
CA THR A 39 5.23 2.43 -8.53
C THR A 39 3.78 2.58 -8.10
N PHE A 40 3.43 3.79 -7.66
CA PHE A 40 2.04 4.14 -7.37
C PHE A 40 1.16 3.93 -8.62
N GLU A 41 1.65 4.32 -9.79
CA GLU A 41 0.94 4.23 -11.06
C GLU A 41 0.59 2.78 -11.40
N GLU A 42 1.54 1.85 -11.29
CA GLU A 42 1.31 0.42 -11.53
C GLU A 42 0.31 -0.17 -10.52
N VAL A 43 0.42 0.20 -9.25
CA VAL A 43 -0.54 -0.23 -8.21
C VAL A 43 -1.94 0.34 -8.48
N SER A 44 -2.03 1.60 -8.92
CA SER A 44 -3.28 2.25 -9.29
C SER A 44 -3.93 1.56 -10.49
N GLU A 45 -3.16 1.17 -11.50
CA GLU A 45 -3.65 0.42 -12.66
C GLU A 45 -4.21 -0.95 -12.27
N ILE A 46 -3.53 -1.67 -11.35
CA ILE A 46 -3.95 -3.00 -10.90
C ILE A 46 -5.16 -2.95 -9.96
N THR A 47 -5.17 -2.02 -9.02
CA THR A 47 -6.16 -2.00 -7.93
C THR A 47 -7.33 -1.05 -8.17
N GLY A 48 -7.20 -0.13 -9.13
CA GLY A 48 -8.16 0.94 -9.38
C GLY A 48 -8.11 2.09 -8.37
N CYS A 49 -7.24 2.05 -7.35
CA CYS A 49 -7.20 3.09 -6.32
C CYS A 49 -6.94 4.50 -6.92
N SER A 50 -7.38 5.55 -6.23
CA SER A 50 -7.17 6.95 -6.66
C SER A 50 -7.82 7.38 -7.98
N THR A 51 -8.68 6.56 -8.59
CA THR A 51 -9.46 6.93 -9.79
C THR A 51 -10.74 7.72 -9.48
N GLY A 52 -11.18 7.72 -8.21
CA GLY A 52 -12.32 8.50 -7.72
C GLY A 52 -11.93 9.89 -7.19
N CYS A 53 -11.87 10.06 -5.85
CA CYS A 53 -11.66 11.37 -5.23
C CYS A 53 -10.18 11.82 -5.10
N GLY A 54 -9.22 10.94 -5.35
CA GLY A 54 -7.77 11.22 -5.22
C GLY A 54 -7.24 11.34 -3.79
N GLY A 55 -8.09 11.35 -2.75
CA GLY A 55 -7.68 11.62 -1.36
C GLY A 55 -6.73 10.58 -0.74
N CYS A 56 -6.60 9.39 -1.33
CA CYS A 56 -5.68 8.36 -0.87
C CYS A 56 -4.29 8.42 -1.53
N ARG A 57 -4.08 9.26 -2.55
CA ARG A 57 -2.88 9.23 -3.41
C ARG A 57 -1.58 9.30 -2.62
N GLU A 58 -1.38 10.36 -1.84
CA GLU A 58 -0.12 10.61 -1.11
C GLU A 58 0.20 9.47 -0.13
N PHE A 59 -0.82 8.98 0.57
CA PHE A 59 -0.68 7.85 1.49
C PHE A 59 -0.26 6.57 0.75
N ILE A 60 -0.92 6.23 -0.35
CA ILE A 60 -0.62 5.01 -1.13
C ILE A 60 0.76 5.10 -1.78
N GLU A 61 1.17 6.27 -2.27
CA GLU A 61 2.50 6.47 -2.86
C GLU A 61 3.62 6.19 -1.84
N VAL A 62 3.51 6.73 -0.62
CA VAL A 62 4.44 6.42 0.47
C VAL A 62 4.38 4.95 0.86
N PHE A 63 3.18 4.37 0.92
CA PHE A 63 2.99 2.98 1.29
C PHE A 63 3.65 2.02 0.28
N VAL A 64 3.43 2.23 -1.03
CA VAL A 64 4.06 1.43 -2.10
C VAL A 64 5.58 1.55 -2.03
N ARG A 65 6.11 2.76 -1.88
CA ARG A 65 7.56 2.96 -1.73
C ARG A 65 8.13 2.16 -0.55
N ASP A 66 7.46 2.18 0.59
CA ASP A 66 7.91 1.48 1.79
C ASP A 66 7.84 -0.06 1.58
N LEU A 67 6.80 -0.59 0.93
CA LEU A 67 6.69 -2.02 0.59
C LEU A 67 7.79 -2.50 -0.38
N VAL A 68 8.20 -1.63 -1.32
CA VAL A 68 9.28 -1.93 -2.27
C VAL A 68 10.66 -1.87 -1.59
N MET A 69 10.86 -0.93 -0.66
CA MET A 69 12.12 -0.78 0.08
C MET A 69 12.32 -1.84 1.17
N PHE A 70 11.22 -2.34 1.75
CA PHE A 70 11.24 -3.28 2.88
C PHE A 70 10.32 -4.49 2.61
N PRO A 71 10.67 -5.37 1.65
CA PRO A 71 9.80 -6.47 1.23
C PRO A 71 9.59 -7.56 2.30
N GLU A 72 10.45 -7.62 3.33
CA GLU A 72 10.31 -8.56 4.45
C GLU A 72 9.02 -8.33 5.26
N ASP A 73 8.43 -7.13 5.18
CA ASP A 73 7.22 -6.73 5.91
C ASP A 73 5.91 -6.96 5.10
N ASN A 74 6.01 -7.53 3.88
CA ASN A 74 4.86 -7.78 3.01
C ASN A 74 4.04 -9.04 3.39
N MET A 75 4.48 -9.84 4.38
CA MET A 75 3.82 -11.08 4.79
C MET A 75 3.03 -10.99 6.10
#